data_AF-A0A9D4YNZ3-F1
#
_entry.id   AF-A0A9D4YNZ3-F1
#
_cell.length_a   1.000
_cell.length_b   1.000
_cell.length_c   1.000
_cell.angle_alpha   90.00
_cell.angle_beta   90.00
_cell.angle_gamma   90.00
#
_symmetry.space_group_name_H-M   'P 1'
#
loop_
_entity.id
_entity.type
_entity.pdbx_description
1 polymer ?
#
loop_
_entity_poly.entity_id
_entity_poly.type
_entity_poly.pdbx_seq_one_letter_code
_entity_poly.pdbx_strand_id
1 'polypeptide(L)'
;MQKRTLSVKAKMPQVDGLRKLRDLLSSDLHSKFVRRYGKILYLLDINVQVDALTALLQFYDPPMRCFTFQDFQLAPTLEEFGEIFGYPLEKDKPYCYLGHYTSISKIIEILGVDQNTLERKRPKGHSGFRRSFFEERALVFALKKDWDAFMEVLALIIFGVIIFPRDEEIIDLPAIDVFLAFKNRGENPTHAVLADMYYSFNYCYEKKGKKIICCLPALYVWMINLMFNPGFRRSCPIDVFHDCDVKKKTRQEWGETLVNLNEYTVKWYQRGREINEVIFQCGNYPNVPLMGTKGCINYNPVLALRQLGIPIVKEPEPSLLTPLVVYDLDIENIETLRTIQNCWKNVIRKGNELRFTGNRRNTYQPWLKKRVEDIKLPFQNLLKTVEEIASQSSRVNEQ
;
A
#
# COMPACT_ATOMS: atom_id res chain seq x y z
N MET A 1 19.34 10.32 23.57
CA MET A 1 19.81 9.64 22.33
C MET A 1 18.64 9.62 21.36
N GLN A 2 18.76 10.19 20.16
CA GLN A 2 17.68 10.29 19.17
C GLN A 2 17.66 9.08 18.21
N LYS A 3 16.50 8.76 17.60
CA LYS A 3 16.38 7.74 16.57
C LYS A 3 17.22 8.15 15.35
N ARG A 4 18.07 7.23 14.86
CA ARG A 4 18.84 7.45 13.62
C ARG A 4 17.90 7.39 12.42
N THR A 5 18.10 8.28 11.46
CA THR A 5 17.39 8.27 10.18
C THR A 5 17.78 7.05 9.34
N LEU A 6 16.81 6.45 8.68
CA LEU A 6 17.03 5.34 7.76
C LEU A 6 17.48 5.87 6.39
N SER A 7 18.49 5.23 5.79
CA SER A 7 18.90 5.47 4.40
C SER A 7 18.00 4.69 3.44
N VAL A 8 16.79 5.23 3.26
CA VAL A 8 15.72 4.62 2.47
C VAL A 8 15.73 5.19 1.06
N LYS A 9 15.52 4.34 0.07
CA LYS A 9 15.37 4.74 -1.33
C LYS A 9 14.01 4.28 -1.84
N ALA A 10 13.44 4.98 -2.81
CA ALA A 10 12.30 4.50 -3.56
C ALA A 10 12.54 4.86 -5.03
N LYS A 11 12.02 4.05 -5.95
CA LYS A 11 12.11 4.31 -7.39
C LYS A 11 10.78 3.96 -8.02
N MET A 12 10.18 4.92 -8.71
CA MET A 12 9.04 4.66 -9.57
C MET A 12 9.51 3.92 -10.83
N PRO A 13 8.78 2.87 -11.26
CA PRO A 13 9.04 2.25 -12.56
C PRO A 13 8.74 3.23 -13.69
N GLN A 14 9.38 3.05 -14.84
CA GLN A 14 9.06 3.75 -16.07
C GLN A 14 7.67 3.35 -16.57
N VAL A 15 6.76 4.31 -16.65
CA VAL A 15 5.34 4.08 -16.98
C VAL A 15 4.92 4.63 -18.33
N ASP A 16 5.80 5.32 -19.07
CA ASP A 16 5.41 5.97 -20.34
C ASP A 16 4.93 4.98 -21.40
N GLY A 17 5.52 3.77 -21.44
CA GLY A 17 5.00 2.67 -22.27
C GLY A 17 3.58 2.26 -21.90
N LEU A 18 3.28 2.15 -20.59
CA LEU A 18 1.94 1.79 -20.11
C LEU A 18 0.93 2.92 -20.36
N ARG A 19 1.34 4.19 -20.24
CA ARG A 19 0.49 5.34 -20.57
C ARG A 19 0.11 5.30 -22.05
N LYS A 20 1.07 5.07 -22.95
CA LYS A 20 0.79 4.88 -24.38
C LYS A 20 -0.18 3.73 -24.64
N LEU A 21 -0.05 2.60 -23.92
CA LEU A 21 -1.02 1.50 -24.02
C LEU A 21 -2.41 1.92 -23.53
N ARG A 22 -2.51 2.57 -22.35
CA ARG A 22 -3.78 3.10 -21.84
C ARG A 22 -4.43 4.05 -22.85
N ASP A 23 -3.66 4.91 -23.50
CA ASP A 23 -4.17 5.91 -24.45
C ASP A 23 -4.79 5.29 -25.72
N LEU A 24 -4.59 3.99 -25.95
CA LEU A 24 -5.32 3.23 -26.99
C LEU A 24 -6.77 2.92 -26.61
N LEU A 25 -7.12 3.01 -25.33
CA LEU A 25 -8.49 2.77 -24.86
C LEU A 25 -9.36 4.00 -25.17
N SER A 26 -10.46 3.78 -25.89
CA SER A 26 -11.54 4.77 -25.97
C SER A 26 -12.19 4.99 -24.61
N SER A 27 -13.01 6.03 -24.48
CA SER A 27 -13.76 6.31 -23.23
C SER A 27 -14.60 5.10 -22.77
N ASP A 28 -15.31 4.43 -23.70
CA ASP A 28 -16.11 3.24 -23.38
C ASP A 28 -15.26 2.07 -22.89
N LEU A 29 -14.11 1.85 -23.53
CA LEU A 29 -13.16 0.80 -23.14
C LEU A 29 -12.51 1.12 -21.79
N HIS A 30 -12.24 2.39 -21.51
CA HIS A 30 -11.77 2.83 -20.20
C HIS A 30 -12.80 2.50 -19.10
N SER A 31 -14.07 2.82 -19.30
CA SER A 31 -15.14 2.44 -18.37
C SER A 31 -15.33 0.93 -18.26
N LYS A 32 -15.14 0.17 -19.34
CA LYS A 32 -15.15 -1.31 -19.33
C LYS A 32 -13.98 -1.86 -18.50
N PHE A 33 -12.78 -1.30 -18.66
CA PHE A 33 -11.61 -1.66 -17.87
C PHE A 33 -11.86 -1.42 -16.38
N VAL A 34 -12.32 -0.22 -16.01
CA VAL A 34 -12.55 0.14 -14.60
C VAL A 34 -13.58 -0.78 -13.94
N ARG A 35 -14.64 -1.16 -14.65
CA ARG A 35 -15.62 -2.15 -14.15
C ARG A 35 -15.02 -3.53 -13.92
N ARG A 36 -14.02 -3.94 -14.70
CA ARG A 36 -13.45 -5.31 -14.66
C ARG A 36 -12.25 -5.43 -13.73
N TYR A 37 -11.40 -4.41 -13.67
CA TYR A 37 -10.11 -4.44 -12.96
C TYR A 37 -9.98 -3.32 -11.92
N GLY A 38 -11.08 -2.64 -11.60
CA GLY A 38 -11.06 -1.52 -10.67
C GLY A 38 -10.30 -0.30 -11.19
N LYS A 39 -9.85 0.54 -10.27
CA LYS A 39 -9.27 1.86 -10.51
C LYS A 39 -7.76 1.83 -10.76
N ILE A 40 -7.21 0.68 -11.12
CA ILE A 40 -5.76 0.51 -11.24
C ILE A 40 -5.13 1.29 -12.40
N LEU A 41 -5.89 1.69 -13.43
CA LEU A 41 -5.38 2.55 -14.51
C LEU A 41 -4.96 3.92 -14.01
N TYR A 42 -5.71 4.49 -13.07
CA TYR A 42 -5.45 5.83 -12.54
C TYR A 42 -4.10 5.90 -11.79
N LEU A 43 -3.56 4.76 -11.34
CA LEU A 43 -2.23 4.69 -10.72
C LEU A 43 -1.11 5.15 -11.67
N LEU A 44 -1.32 5.05 -12.99
CA LEU A 44 -0.35 5.46 -14.02
C LEU A 44 -0.21 6.99 -14.09
N ASP A 45 -1.20 7.74 -13.61
CA ASP A 45 -1.24 9.20 -13.64
C ASP A 45 -0.75 9.85 -12.35
N ILE A 46 -0.51 9.06 -11.31
CA ILE A 46 -0.03 9.56 -10.04
C ILE A 46 1.45 9.93 -10.14
N ASN A 47 1.73 11.23 -10.10
CA ASN A 47 3.09 11.75 -10.03
C ASN A 47 3.63 11.65 -8.60
N VAL A 48 4.18 10.48 -8.26
CA VAL A 48 4.68 10.18 -6.91
C VAL A 48 5.92 11.00 -6.57
N GLN A 49 5.84 11.80 -5.51
CA GLN A 49 7.01 12.39 -4.87
C GLN A 49 7.68 11.34 -3.96
N VAL A 50 8.69 10.63 -4.48
CA VAL A 50 9.42 9.59 -3.73
C VAL A 50 10.04 10.11 -2.44
N ASP A 51 10.41 11.40 -2.41
CA ASP A 51 10.91 12.09 -1.22
C ASP A 51 9.88 12.12 -0.09
N ALA A 52 8.59 12.26 -0.42
CA ALA A 52 7.50 12.23 0.56
C ALA A 52 7.39 10.86 1.22
N LEU A 53 7.46 9.78 0.43
CA LEU A 53 7.34 8.41 0.94
C LEU A 53 8.57 7.99 1.76
N THR A 54 9.77 8.41 1.35
CA THR A 54 11.00 8.13 2.12
C THR A 54 11.10 8.96 3.40
N ALA A 55 10.52 10.17 3.43
CA ALA A 55 10.34 10.96 4.64
C ALA A 55 9.30 10.33 5.58
N LEU A 56 8.15 9.89 5.05
CA LEU A 56 7.11 9.18 5.81
C LEU A 56 7.67 7.94 6.52
N LEU A 57 8.51 7.14 5.86
CA LEU A 57 9.07 5.92 6.45
C LEU A 57 9.95 6.17 7.69
N GLN A 58 10.42 7.40 7.93
CA GLN A 58 11.15 7.73 9.15
C GLN A 58 10.26 7.61 10.41
N PHE A 59 8.95 7.81 10.25
CA PHE A 59 7.93 7.73 11.29
C PHE A 59 7.40 6.31 11.50
N TYR A 60 7.84 5.34 10.69
CA TYR A 60 7.40 3.95 10.84
C TYR A 60 7.84 3.39 12.20
N ASP A 61 6.87 2.81 12.89
CA ASP A 61 6.96 2.13 14.17
C ASP A 61 6.71 0.63 13.94
N PRO A 62 7.77 -0.17 13.73
CA PRO A 62 7.62 -1.55 13.28
C PRO A 62 6.86 -2.44 14.26
N PRO A 63 7.12 -2.45 15.58
CA PRO A 63 6.32 -3.24 16.53
C PRO A 63 4.83 -2.92 16.46
N MET A 64 4.48 -1.65 16.17
CA MET A 64 3.09 -1.21 16.10
C MET A 64 2.46 -1.42 14.72
N ARG A 65 3.23 -1.68 13.66
CA ARG A 65 2.76 -1.75 12.26
C ARG A 65 2.00 -0.48 11.86
N CYS A 66 2.53 0.68 12.24
CA CYS A 66 1.94 1.99 11.93
C CYS A 66 3.02 3.06 11.79
N PHE A 67 2.61 4.26 11.39
CA PHE A 67 3.40 5.48 11.46
C PHE A 67 3.01 6.22 12.74
N THR A 68 3.99 6.48 13.61
CA THR A 68 3.77 7.16 14.88
C THR A 68 4.23 8.61 14.76
N PHE A 69 3.33 9.54 15.08
CA PHE A 69 3.59 10.99 15.15
C PHE A 69 3.55 11.45 16.61
N GLN A 70 3.65 12.76 16.84
CA GLN A 70 3.80 13.32 18.19
C GLN A 70 2.57 13.04 19.08
N ASP A 71 1.38 13.14 18.51
CA ASP A 71 0.08 13.12 19.21
C ASP A 71 -0.98 12.22 18.54
N PHE A 72 -0.62 11.56 17.43
CA PHE A 72 -1.46 10.56 16.77
C PHE A 72 -0.66 9.45 16.07
N GLN A 73 -1.37 8.44 15.57
CA GLN A 73 -0.81 7.38 14.72
C GLN A 73 -1.64 7.23 13.43
N LEU A 74 -0.98 6.78 12.36
CA LEU A 74 -1.60 6.45 11.07
C LEU A 74 -1.17 5.07 10.61
N ALA A 75 -2.07 4.35 9.96
CA ALA A 75 -1.80 3.05 9.38
C ALA A 75 -2.58 2.88 8.07
N PRO A 76 -1.94 2.39 7.00
CA PRO A 76 -2.64 1.87 5.83
C PRO A 76 -3.70 0.83 6.23
N THR A 77 -4.97 1.01 5.81
CA THR A 77 -6.07 0.09 6.12
C THR A 77 -6.60 -0.62 4.89
N LEU A 78 -7.22 -1.79 5.06
CA LEU A 78 -7.87 -2.49 3.95
C LEU A 78 -9.00 -1.62 3.36
N GLU A 79 -9.72 -0.90 4.21
CA GLU A 79 -10.88 -0.08 3.85
C GLU A 79 -10.46 1.09 2.94
N GLU A 80 -9.41 1.84 3.31
CA GLU A 80 -8.90 2.94 2.49
C GLU A 80 -8.28 2.45 1.18
N PHE A 81 -7.52 1.36 1.20
CA PHE A 81 -6.89 0.83 -0.01
C PHE A 81 -7.88 0.14 -0.94
N GLY A 82 -8.89 -0.53 -0.39
CA GLY A 82 -10.01 -1.07 -1.16
C GLY A 82 -10.72 0.03 -1.94
N GLU A 83 -10.92 1.21 -1.35
CA GLU A 83 -11.46 2.37 -2.06
C GLU A 83 -10.54 2.87 -3.16
N ILE A 84 -9.24 3.07 -2.88
CA ILE A 84 -8.24 3.55 -3.86
C ILE A 84 -8.22 2.65 -5.10
N PHE A 85 -8.31 1.33 -4.92
CA PHE A 85 -8.32 0.39 -6.04
C PHE A 85 -9.72 0.11 -6.61
N GLY A 86 -10.79 0.51 -5.95
CA GLY A 86 -12.16 0.16 -6.35
C GLY A 86 -12.53 -1.31 -6.07
N TYR A 87 -11.99 -1.90 -5.01
CA TYR A 87 -12.25 -3.26 -4.54
C TYR A 87 -12.92 -3.24 -3.15
N PRO A 88 -14.27 -3.12 -3.06
CA PRO A 88 -14.99 -3.04 -1.78
C PRO A 88 -14.87 -4.33 -0.98
N LEU A 89 -14.82 -4.23 0.36
CA LEU A 89 -14.54 -5.34 1.28
C LEU A 89 -15.77 -6.14 1.76
N GLU A 90 -16.98 -5.76 1.34
CA GLU A 90 -18.25 -6.21 1.96
C GLU A 90 -18.58 -7.69 1.73
N LYS A 91 -17.99 -8.34 0.72
CA LYS A 91 -18.25 -9.77 0.37
C LYS A 91 -16.98 -10.51 -0.04
N ASP A 92 -15.88 -10.08 0.53
CA ASP A 92 -14.63 -10.19 -0.15
C ASP A 92 -13.77 -11.36 0.33
N LYS A 93 -13.16 -12.07 -0.62
CA LYS A 93 -12.28 -13.21 -0.35
C LYS A 93 -10.84 -12.71 -0.41
N PRO A 94 -10.06 -12.76 0.67
CA PRO A 94 -8.68 -12.27 0.64
C PRO A 94 -7.83 -13.13 -0.31
N TYR A 95 -6.85 -12.51 -0.96
CA TYR A 95 -5.81 -13.26 -1.65
C TYR A 95 -5.13 -14.23 -0.67
N CYS A 96 -5.00 -15.48 -1.12
CA CYS A 96 -4.35 -16.55 -0.37
C CYS A 96 -3.39 -17.30 -1.30
N TYR A 97 -2.08 -17.27 -0.99
CA TYR A 97 -1.10 -18.04 -1.74
C TYR A 97 -1.30 -19.55 -1.52
N LEU A 98 -1.57 -20.33 -2.56
CA LEU A 98 -1.98 -21.74 -2.43
C LEU A 98 -0.81 -22.74 -2.26
N GLY A 99 0.38 -22.27 -1.90
CA GLY A 99 1.58 -23.11 -1.75
C GLY A 99 2.31 -23.42 -3.06
N HIS A 100 1.76 -22.99 -4.19
CA HIS A 100 2.39 -23.05 -5.51
C HIS A 100 1.89 -21.88 -6.35
N TYR A 101 2.74 -21.36 -7.23
CA TYR A 101 2.33 -20.35 -8.21
C TYR A 101 1.45 -20.98 -9.30
N THR A 102 0.52 -20.20 -9.82
CA THR A 102 -0.46 -20.65 -10.82
C THR A 102 0.19 -21.27 -12.08
N SER A 103 -0.53 -22.24 -12.68
CA SER A 103 -0.12 -22.98 -13.88
C SER A 103 0.28 -22.09 -15.07
N ILE A 104 1.41 -22.43 -15.69
CA ILE A 104 1.95 -21.84 -16.93
C ILE A 104 0.89 -21.83 -18.05
N SER A 105 0.01 -22.84 -18.09
CA SER A 105 -1.05 -22.94 -19.10
C SER A 105 -1.98 -21.72 -19.10
N LYS A 106 -2.26 -21.13 -17.93
CA LYS A 106 -3.09 -19.91 -17.85
C LYS A 106 -2.37 -18.67 -18.37
N ILE A 107 -1.05 -18.62 -18.23
CA ILE A 107 -0.22 -17.52 -18.76
C ILE A 107 -0.18 -17.59 -20.29
N ILE A 108 -0.01 -18.81 -20.83
CA ILE A 108 -0.11 -19.12 -22.26
C ILE A 108 -1.45 -18.66 -22.82
N GLU A 109 -2.55 -18.97 -22.14
CA GLU A 109 -3.91 -18.56 -22.53
C GLU A 109 -4.05 -17.03 -22.59
N ILE A 110 -3.67 -16.32 -21.52
CA ILE A 110 -3.75 -14.85 -21.45
C ILE A 110 -2.94 -14.19 -22.58
N LEU A 111 -1.74 -14.70 -22.83
CA LEU A 111 -0.85 -14.12 -23.81
C LEU A 111 -1.17 -14.59 -25.24
N GLY A 112 -1.98 -15.63 -25.41
CA GLY A 112 -2.31 -16.21 -26.71
C GLY A 112 -1.05 -16.68 -27.47
N VAL A 113 -0.17 -17.40 -26.79
CA VAL A 113 1.10 -17.93 -27.33
C VAL A 113 1.28 -19.39 -26.96
N ASP A 114 2.15 -20.12 -27.66
CA ASP A 114 2.52 -21.49 -27.28
C ASP A 114 3.57 -21.53 -26.15
N GLN A 115 3.76 -22.72 -25.57
CA GLN A 115 4.71 -22.93 -24.48
C GLN A 115 6.16 -22.62 -24.88
N ASN A 116 6.61 -22.99 -26.09
CA ASN A 116 7.98 -22.75 -26.52
C ASN A 116 8.27 -21.25 -26.65
N THR A 117 7.30 -20.49 -27.16
CA THR A 117 7.39 -19.02 -27.24
C THR A 117 7.51 -18.41 -25.85
N LEU A 118 6.70 -18.85 -24.89
CA LEU A 118 6.74 -18.33 -23.52
C LEU A 118 8.08 -18.65 -22.81
N GLU A 119 8.56 -19.89 -22.92
CA GLU A 119 9.82 -20.33 -22.29
C GLU A 119 11.03 -19.54 -22.81
N ARG A 120 11.08 -19.22 -24.11
CA ARG A 120 12.16 -18.38 -24.69
C ARG A 120 12.21 -16.97 -24.10
N LYS A 121 11.08 -16.46 -23.59
CA LYS A 121 10.98 -15.13 -23.00
C LYS A 121 11.33 -15.11 -21.52
N ARG A 122 11.49 -16.27 -20.88
CA ARG A 122 11.92 -16.40 -19.49
C ARG A 122 13.40 -16.00 -19.34
N PRO A 123 13.74 -14.99 -18.51
CA PRO A 123 15.12 -14.66 -18.23
C PRO A 123 15.77 -15.75 -17.37
N LYS A 124 17.06 -16.04 -17.62
CA LYS A 124 17.83 -16.96 -16.78
C LYS A 124 17.90 -16.41 -15.34
N GLY A 125 17.71 -17.30 -14.36
CA GLY A 125 17.83 -16.97 -12.93
C GLY A 125 16.70 -16.12 -12.34
N HIS A 126 15.61 -15.89 -13.07
CA HIS A 126 14.48 -15.08 -12.61
C HIS A 126 13.18 -15.88 -12.58
N SER A 127 12.38 -15.67 -11.53
CA SER A 127 11.04 -16.23 -11.38
C SER A 127 9.99 -15.33 -12.04
N GLY A 128 9.98 -15.26 -13.37
CA GLY A 128 9.04 -14.43 -14.12
C GLY A 128 9.33 -14.33 -15.61
N PHE A 129 8.72 -13.35 -16.26
CA PHE A 129 8.82 -13.12 -17.70
C PHE A 129 9.11 -11.65 -18.01
N ARG A 130 9.82 -11.38 -19.12
CA ARG A 130 10.15 -10.01 -19.51
C ARG A 130 8.91 -9.17 -19.74
N ARG A 131 8.81 -8.02 -19.07
CA ARG A 131 7.74 -7.02 -19.23
C ARG A 131 7.51 -6.62 -20.69
N SER A 132 8.59 -6.38 -21.43
CA SER A 132 8.54 -5.99 -22.85
C SER A 132 7.77 -6.99 -23.72
N PHE A 133 7.79 -8.27 -23.37
CA PHE A 133 6.99 -9.28 -24.05
C PHE A 133 5.49 -9.08 -23.82
N PHE A 134 5.06 -8.73 -22.61
CA PHE A 134 3.64 -8.45 -22.34
C PHE A 134 3.19 -7.19 -23.06
N GLU A 135 4.02 -6.14 -23.08
CA GLU A 135 3.71 -4.90 -23.82
C GLU A 135 3.58 -5.19 -25.33
N GLU A 136 4.47 -6.00 -25.91
CA GLU A 136 4.37 -6.50 -27.29
C GLU A 136 3.05 -7.26 -27.52
N ARG A 137 2.68 -8.16 -26.60
CA ARG A 137 1.42 -8.91 -26.69
C ARG A 137 0.19 -8.01 -26.60
N ALA A 138 0.19 -7.01 -25.72
CA ALA A 138 -0.88 -6.03 -25.65
C ALA A 138 -1.03 -5.31 -26.99
N LEU A 139 0.05 -4.81 -27.59
CA LEU A 139 0.00 -4.15 -28.90
C LEU A 139 -0.56 -5.08 -30.00
N VAL A 140 -0.18 -6.36 -30.01
CA VAL A 140 -0.74 -7.34 -30.95
C VAL A 140 -2.25 -7.49 -30.80
N PHE A 141 -2.77 -7.54 -29.57
CA PHE A 141 -4.22 -7.60 -29.33
C PHE A 141 -4.94 -6.32 -29.75
N ALA A 142 -4.36 -5.15 -29.47
CA ALA A 142 -4.90 -3.86 -29.92
C ALA A 142 -4.98 -3.77 -31.46
N LEU A 143 -3.93 -4.19 -32.17
CA LEU A 143 -3.91 -4.22 -33.65
C LEU A 143 -5.01 -5.13 -34.23
N LYS A 144 -5.30 -6.25 -33.55
CA LYS A 144 -6.38 -7.17 -33.92
C LYS A 144 -7.76 -6.70 -33.45
N LYS A 145 -7.84 -5.57 -32.73
CA LYS A 145 -9.04 -5.06 -32.06
C LYS A 145 -9.64 -6.05 -31.06
N ASP A 146 -8.83 -6.96 -30.52
CA ASP A 146 -9.20 -7.84 -29.43
C ASP A 146 -9.03 -7.07 -28.11
N TRP A 147 -10.00 -6.19 -27.83
CA TRP A 147 -9.93 -5.28 -26.70
C TRP A 147 -10.06 -5.99 -25.35
N ASP A 148 -10.71 -7.16 -25.31
CA ASP A 148 -10.84 -7.92 -24.07
C ASP A 148 -9.51 -8.56 -23.68
N ALA A 149 -8.80 -9.19 -24.63
CA ALA A 149 -7.44 -9.69 -24.38
C ALA A 149 -6.46 -8.53 -24.11
N PHE A 150 -6.59 -7.42 -24.82
CA PHE A 150 -5.78 -6.22 -24.61
C PHE A 150 -5.87 -5.71 -23.17
N MET A 151 -7.08 -5.44 -22.68
CA MET A 151 -7.29 -4.94 -21.31
C MET A 151 -6.78 -5.93 -20.28
N GLU A 152 -6.91 -7.23 -20.55
CA GLU A 152 -6.45 -8.27 -19.66
C GLU A 152 -4.92 -8.29 -19.51
N VAL A 153 -4.19 -8.22 -20.63
CA VAL A 153 -2.73 -8.11 -20.61
C VAL A 153 -2.29 -6.78 -19.98
N LEU A 154 -2.96 -5.67 -20.28
CA LEU A 154 -2.66 -4.38 -19.68
C LEU A 154 -2.83 -4.40 -18.15
N ALA A 155 -3.91 -4.99 -17.65
CA ALA A 155 -4.14 -5.16 -16.22
C ALA A 155 -3.04 -6.02 -15.57
N LEU A 156 -2.64 -7.12 -16.22
CA LEU A 156 -1.54 -7.97 -15.74
C LEU A 156 -0.20 -7.21 -15.66
N ILE A 157 0.11 -6.37 -16.66
CA ILE A 157 1.30 -5.51 -16.63
C ILE A 157 1.23 -4.54 -15.43
N ILE A 158 0.08 -3.91 -15.20
CA ILE A 158 -0.10 -2.99 -14.05
C ILE A 158 0.07 -3.72 -12.72
N PHE A 159 -0.46 -4.95 -12.60
CA PHE A 159 -0.25 -5.79 -11.42
C PHE A 159 1.24 -6.05 -11.17
N GLY A 160 2.00 -6.47 -12.18
CA GLY A 160 3.43 -6.80 -12.03
C GLY A 160 4.36 -5.59 -11.86
N VAL A 161 4.04 -4.47 -12.50
CA VAL A 161 4.94 -3.30 -12.56
C VAL A 161 4.61 -2.28 -11.47
N ILE A 162 3.33 -2.05 -11.18
CA ILE A 162 2.88 -0.96 -10.31
C ILE A 162 2.39 -1.47 -8.95
N ILE A 163 1.57 -2.52 -8.94
CA ILE A 163 0.91 -2.99 -7.71
C ILE A 163 1.86 -3.87 -6.88
N PHE A 164 2.51 -4.84 -7.53
CA PHE A 164 3.44 -5.80 -6.94
C PHE A 164 4.83 -5.70 -7.55
N PRO A 165 5.48 -4.52 -7.52
CA PRO A 165 6.79 -4.37 -8.12
C PRO A 165 7.81 -5.26 -7.42
N ARG A 166 8.70 -5.86 -8.20
CA ARG A 166 9.93 -6.53 -7.72
C ARG A 166 11.12 -6.11 -8.57
N ASP A 167 10.98 -6.28 -9.87
CA ASP A 167 11.91 -5.84 -10.90
C ASP A 167 11.13 -5.02 -11.93
N GLU A 168 11.77 -4.02 -12.52
CA GLU A 168 11.12 -3.09 -13.45
C GLU A 168 10.92 -3.71 -14.85
N GLU A 169 11.76 -4.68 -15.21
CA GLU A 169 11.82 -5.33 -16.51
C GLU A 169 11.16 -6.73 -16.50
N ILE A 170 10.75 -7.22 -15.33
CA ILE A 170 10.20 -8.57 -15.16
C ILE A 170 8.88 -8.51 -14.42
N ILE A 171 7.87 -9.16 -14.99
CA ILE A 171 6.62 -9.50 -14.31
C ILE A 171 6.84 -10.87 -13.65
N ASP A 172 6.88 -10.89 -12.33
CA ASP A 172 7.22 -12.08 -11.55
C ASP A 172 6.03 -13.02 -11.36
N LEU A 173 6.32 -14.30 -11.09
CA LEU A 173 5.27 -15.30 -10.86
C LEU A 173 4.35 -14.96 -9.68
N PRO A 174 4.82 -14.40 -8.55
CA PRO A 174 3.94 -13.93 -7.48
C PRO A 174 2.90 -12.89 -7.92
N ALA A 175 3.29 -11.87 -8.70
CA ALA A 175 2.33 -10.86 -9.19
C ALA A 175 1.31 -11.47 -10.17
N ILE A 176 1.77 -12.38 -11.02
CA ILE A 176 0.89 -13.14 -11.92
C ILE A 176 -0.10 -13.99 -11.12
N ASP A 177 0.35 -14.62 -10.03
CA ASP A 177 -0.50 -15.43 -9.16
C ASP A 177 -1.62 -14.59 -8.52
N VAL A 178 -1.28 -13.41 -7.98
CA VAL A 178 -2.29 -12.48 -7.43
C VAL A 178 -3.27 -12.02 -8.50
N PHE A 179 -2.81 -11.70 -9.70
CA PHE A 179 -3.70 -11.34 -10.81
C PHE A 179 -4.66 -12.49 -11.18
N LEU A 180 -4.15 -13.71 -11.26
CA LEU A 180 -4.95 -14.89 -11.59
C LEU A 180 -5.91 -15.28 -10.46
N ALA A 181 -5.54 -15.02 -9.21
CA ALA A 181 -6.40 -15.12 -8.05
C ALA A 181 -7.59 -14.16 -8.14
N PHE A 182 -7.31 -12.90 -8.43
CA PHE A 182 -8.31 -11.87 -8.66
C PHE A 182 -9.24 -12.25 -9.82
N LYS A 183 -8.68 -12.55 -11.00
CA LYS A 183 -9.45 -12.85 -12.21
C LYS A 183 -10.31 -14.11 -12.06
N ASN A 184 -9.71 -15.22 -11.60
CA ASN A 184 -10.34 -16.54 -11.72
C ASN A 184 -11.01 -17.03 -10.43
N ARG A 185 -10.63 -16.48 -9.27
CA ARG A 185 -11.12 -16.92 -7.95
C ARG A 185 -11.89 -15.84 -7.21
N GLY A 186 -11.96 -14.62 -7.77
CA GLY A 186 -12.61 -13.47 -7.14
C GLY A 186 -11.92 -13.04 -5.85
N GLU A 187 -10.62 -13.28 -5.73
CA GLU A 187 -9.85 -12.90 -4.53
C GLU A 187 -9.40 -11.43 -4.62
N ASN A 188 -9.61 -10.64 -3.57
CA ASN A 188 -9.21 -9.23 -3.59
C ASN A 188 -7.72 -9.05 -3.32
N PRO A 189 -7.00 -8.42 -4.26
CA PRO A 189 -5.57 -8.17 -4.16
C PRO A 189 -5.21 -7.11 -3.13
N THR A 190 -6.15 -6.29 -2.63
CA THR A 190 -5.90 -5.27 -1.59
C THR A 190 -5.21 -5.86 -0.36
N HIS A 191 -5.58 -7.08 0.02
CA HIS A 191 -4.92 -7.80 1.13
C HIS A 191 -3.44 -8.03 0.86
N ALA A 192 -3.11 -8.48 -0.36
CA ALA A 192 -1.73 -8.69 -0.79
C ALA A 192 -0.96 -7.38 -0.94
N VAL A 193 -1.61 -6.33 -1.44
CA VAL A 193 -0.99 -5.00 -1.54
C VAL A 193 -0.59 -4.51 -0.16
N LEU A 194 -1.52 -4.59 0.80
CA LEU A 194 -1.29 -4.14 2.16
C LEU A 194 -0.21 -4.97 2.86
N ALA A 195 -0.20 -6.28 2.64
CA ALA A 195 0.87 -7.17 3.10
C ALA A 195 2.23 -6.73 2.56
N ASP A 196 2.35 -6.51 1.25
CA ASP A 196 3.62 -6.11 0.61
C ASP A 196 4.09 -4.72 1.05
N MET A 197 3.16 -3.80 1.35
CA MET A 197 3.50 -2.49 1.93
C MET A 197 4.11 -2.66 3.32
N TYR A 198 3.41 -3.31 4.25
CA TYR A 198 3.91 -3.53 5.60
C TYR A 198 5.20 -4.34 5.61
N TYR A 199 5.29 -5.37 4.77
CA TYR A 199 6.49 -6.17 4.61
C TYR A 199 7.66 -5.30 4.13
N SER A 200 7.44 -4.43 3.13
CA SER A 200 8.47 -3.51 2.66
C SER A 200 8.91 -2.52 3.73
N PHE A 201 7.99 -2.01 4.56
CA PHE A 201 8.32 -1.09 5.64
C PHE A 201 9.12 -1.79 6.73
N ASN A 202 8.69 -2.98 7.15
CA ASN A 202 9.38 -3.80 8.14
C ASN A 202 10.78 -4.19 7.66
N TYR A 203 10.91 -4.63 6.40
CA TYR A 203 12.19 -4.99 5.81
C TYR A 203 13.16 -3.80 5.77
N CYS A 204 12.70 -2.63 5.34
CA CYS A 204 13.51 -1.41 5.34
C CYS A 204 13.97 -0.99 6.74
N TYR A 205 13.15 -1.23 7.76
CA TYR A 205 13.55 -0.98 9.14
C TYR A 205 14.61 -1.97 9.62
N GLU A 206 14.35 -3.27 9.49
CA GLU A 206 15.25 -4.33 9.97
C GLU A 206 16.63 -4.29 9.30
N LYS A 207 16.68 -3.96 8.01
CA LYS A 207 17.92 -3.83 7.25
C LYS A 207 18.54 -2.42 7.34
N LYS A 208 18.07 -1.57 8.27
CA LYS A 208 18.58 -0.21 8.58
C LYS A 208 18.65 0.72 7.36
N GLY A 209 17.65 0.66 6.49
CA GLY A 209 17.62 1.30 5.18
C GLY A 209 17.21 0.28 4.12
N LYS A 210 17.37 0.62 2.84
CA LYS A 210 17.02 -0.15 1.61
C LYS A 210 15.90 0.50 0.79
N LYS A 211 15.55 -0.17 -0.31
CA LYS A 211 14.55 0.27 -1.27
C LYS A 211 13.15 -0.08 -0.75
N ILE A 212 12.22 0.87 -0.76
CA ILE A 212 10.79 0.60 -0.63
C ILE A 212 10.34 -0.10 -1.91
N ILE A 213 9.77 -1.29 -1.76
CA ILE A 213 9.27 -2.09 -2.86
C ILE A 213 7.82 -2.46 -2.55
N CYS A 214 6.88 -1.63 -2.97
CA CYS A 214 5.43 -1.82 -2.86
C CYS A 214 4.72 -0.90 -3.87
N CYS A 215 3.39 -0.87 -3.89
CA CYS A 215 2.63 0.06 -4.73
C CYS A 215 2.78 1.52 -4.26
N LEU A 216 3.80 2.21 -4.76
CA LEU A 216 4.10 3.59 -4.38
C LEU A 216 2.98 4.58 -4.74
N PRO A 217 2.32 4.50 -5.92
CA PRO A 217 1.18 5.36 -6.24
C PRO A 217 0.06 5.29 -5.21
N ALA A 218 -0.36 4.09 -4.83
CA ALA A 218 -1.43 3.91 -3.85
C ALA A 218 -1.03 4.43 -2.46
N LEU A 219 0.21 4.18 -2.03
CA LEU A 219 0.73 4.72 -0.75
C LEU A 219 0.77 6.26 -0.76
N TYR A 220 1.13 6.85 -1.89
CA TYR A 220 1.19 8.30 -2.04
C TYR A 220 -0.21 8.92 -2.04
N VAL A 221 -1.17 8.34 -2.79
CA VAL A 221 -2.58 8.74 -2.76
C VAL A 221 -3.13 8.67 -1.34
N TRP A 222 -2.88 7.58 -0.61
CA TRP A 222 -3.29 7.43 0.79
C TRP A 222 -2.72 8.55 1.69
N MET A 223 -1.41 8.80 1.60
CA MET A 223 -0.75 9.82 2.41
C MET A 223 -1.27 11.23 2.11
N ILE A 224 -1.41 11.58 0.83
CA ILE A 224 -1.91 12.91 0.41
C ILE A 224 -3.38 13.09 0.80
N ASN A 225 -4.21 12.04 0.68
CA ASN A 225 -5.61 12.08 1.08
C ASN A 225 -5.78 12.43 2.57
N LEU A 226 -4.89 11.93 3.44
CA LEU A 226 -4.93 12.23 4.88
C LEU A 226 -4.46 13.65 5.23
N MET A 227 -3.77 14.35 4.33
CA MET A 227 -3.16 15.66 4.63
C MET A 227 -3.83 16.81 3.87
N PHE A 228 -4.17 16.59 2.60
CA PHE A 228 -4.52 17.64 1.64
C PHE A 228 -5.92 17.48 1.02
N ASN A 229 -6.68 16.43 1.38
CA ASN A 229 -7.97 16.22 0.73
C ASN A 229 -8.89 17.45 0.90
N PRO A 230 -9.40 18.01 -0.22
CA PRO A 230 -10.26 19.21 -0.23
C PRO A 230 -11.65 19.00 0.38
N GLY A 231 -12.00 17.78 0.78
CA GLY A 231 -13.26 17.48 1.49
C GLY A 231 -14.47 17.31 0.58
N PHE A 232 -14.27 16.98 -0.70
CA PHE A 232 -15.37 16.67 -1.62
C PHE A 232 -16.17 15.45 -1.13
N ARG A 233 -17.50 15.58 -1.10
CA ARG A 233 -18.40 14.50 -0.68
C ARG A 233 -18.44 13.42 -1.77
N ARG A 234 -18.19 12.16 -1.39
CA ARG A 234 -18.45 10.91 -2.15
C ARG A 234 -17.49 10.53 -3.30
N SER A 235 -16.33 11.17 -3.44
CA SER A 235 -15.34 10.78 -4.46
C SER A 235 -14.23 9.93 -3.86
N CYS A 236 -13.82 8.88 -4.58
CA CYS A 236 -12.69 8.04 -4.18
C CYS A 236 -11.38 8.85 -4.18
N PRO A 237 -10.46 8.62 -3.23
CA PRO A 237 -9.20 9.37 -3.14
C PRO A 237 -8.41 9.50 -4.45
N ILE A 238 -8.40 8.45 -5.26
CA ILE A 238 -7.63 8.45 -6.52
C ILE A 238 -8.28 9.32 -7.60
N ASP A 239 -9.60 9.50 -7.57
CA ASP A 239 -10.33 10.28 -8.58
C ASP A 239 -10.06 11.79 -8.40
N VAL A 240 -9.93 12.24 -7.16
CA VAL A 240 -9.73 13.66 -6.79
C VAL A 240 -8.26 14.00 -6.51
N PHE A 241 -7.35 13.06 -6.78
CA PHE A 241 -5.93 13.25 -6.48
C PHE A 241 -5.35 14.45 -7.24
N HIS A 242 -5.76 14.66 -8.49
CA HIS A 242 -5.30 15.79 -9.31
C HIS A 242 -5.77 17.16 -8.78
N ASP A 243 -6.84 17.19 -7.98
CA ASP A 243 -7.34 18.41 -7.36
C ASP A 243 -6.52 18.79 -6.10
N CYS A 244 -5.69 17.88 -5.61
CA CYS A 244 -4.77 18.16 -4.52
C CYS A 244 -3.57 18.94 -5.08
N ASP A 245 -3.52 20.26 -4.86
CA ASP A 245 -2.39 21.12 -5.25
C ASP A 245 -1.14 20.84 -4.39
N VAL A 246 -0.53 19.67 -4.60
CA VAL A 246 0.67 19.24 -3.87
C VAL A 246 1.91 19.75 -4.58
N LYS A 247 2.44 20.87 -4.08
CA LYS A 247 3.72 21.43 -4.53
C LYS A 247 4.85 20.40 -4.43
N LYS A 248 5.78 20.45 -5.39
CA LYS A 248 7.01 19.66 -5.33
C LYS A 248 7.84 20.09 -4.13
N LYS A 249 8.19 19.14 -3.27
CA LYS A 249 9.00 19.35 -2.07
C LYS A 249 10.17 18.37 -2.07
N THR A 250 11.29 18.83 -1.54
CA THR A 250 12.45 18.00 -1.20
C THR A 250 12.12 17.07 -0.02
N ARG A 251 12.97 16.06 0.20
CA ARG A 251 12.84 15.17 1.36
C ARG A 251 12.85 15.92 2.69
N GLN A 252 13.61 17.02 2.79
CA GLN A 252 13.67 17.82 4.01
C GLN A 252 12.37 18.57 4.26
N GLU A 253 11.84 19.27 3.26
CA GLU A 253 10.55 19.98 3.36
C GLU A 253 9.38 19.03 3.64
N TRP A 254 9.42 17.81 3.09
CA TRP A 254 8.49 16.75 3.47
C TRP A 254 8.67 16.31 4.92
N GLY A 255 9.91 16.16 5.39
CA GLY A 255 10.22 15.89 6.79
C GLY A 255 9.65 16.95 7.72
N GLU A 256 9.83 18.22 7.40
CA GLU A 256 9.27 19.36 8.15
C GLU A 256 7.74 19.36 8.13
N THR A 257 7.14 19.11 6.96
CA THR A 257 5.68 18.97 6.83
C THR A 257 5.16 17.88 7.76
N LEU A 258 5.81 16.71 7.76
CA LEU A 258 5.40 15.54 8.55
C LEU A 258 5.63 15.73 10.06
N VAL A 259 6.72 16.38 10.47
CA VAL A 259 6.98 16.72 11.88
C VAL A 259 5.91 17.66 12.43
N ASN A 260 5.45 18.61 11.62
CA ASN A 260 4.46 19.61 12.02
C ASN A 260 3.01 19.11 11.91
N LEU A 261 2.78 17.87 11.44
CA LEU A 261 1.45 17.28 11.50
C LEU A 261 1.04 17.06 12.95
N ASN A 262 -0.20 17.39 13.24
CA ASN A 262 -0.86 17.11 14.50
C ASN A 262 -2.27 16.57 14.25
N GLU A 263 -2.91 16.09 15.30
CA GLU A 263 -4.21 15.44 15.21
C GLU A 263 -5.34 16.34 14.65
N TYR A 264 -5.20 17.66 14.70
CA TYR A 264 -6.19 18.62 14.19
C TYR A 264 -6.00 18.91 12.69
N THR A 265 -4.79 18.67 12.17
CA THR A 265 -4.46 18.90 10.74
C THR A 265 -4.81 17.71 9.86
N VAL A 266 -4.79 16.50 10.42
CA VAL A 266 -5.10 15.25 9.69
C VAL A 266 -6.58 15.22 9.29
N LYS A 267 -6.83 14.86 8.03
CA LYS A 267 -8.17 14.60 7.48
C LYS A 267 -8.60 13.16 7.81
N TRP A 268 -9.01 12.95 9.06
CA TRP A 268 -9.35 11.62 9.60
C TRP A 268 -10.47 10.89 8.87
N TYR A 269 -11.40 11.63 8.26
CA TYR A 269 -12.64 11.07 7.76
C TYR A 269 -13.12 11.79 6.50
N GLN A 270 -13.49 11.02 5.48
CA GLN A 270 -14.21 11.55 4.32
C GLN A 270 -15.71 11.68 4.65
N ARG A 271 -16.23 12.91 4.55
CA ARG A 271 -17.66 13.21 4.80
C ARG A 271 -18.57 12.33 3.93
N GLY A 272 -19.34 11.43 4.56
CA GLY A 272 -20.34 10.56 3.91
C GLY A 272 -19.99 9.07 3.87
N ARG A 273 -18.87 8.65 4.46
CA ARG A 273 -18.46 7.25 4.63
C ARG A 273 -19.05 6.66 5.92
N GLU A 274 -19.98 5.72 5.89
CA GLU A 274 -20.40 5.03 7.13
C GLU A 274 -19.70 3.68 7.21
N ILE A 275 -18.49 3.65 7.80
CA ILE A 275 -17.90 2.38 8.21
C ILE A 275 -18.64 1.90 9.44
N ASN A 276 -19.56 0.98 9.21
CA ASN A 276 -20.34 0.36 10.28
C ASN A 276 -19.51 -0.66 11.06
N GLU A 277 -18.63 -1.39 10.37
CA GLU A 277 -17.79 -2.42 10.96
C GLU A 277 -16.39 -2.41 10.34
N VAL A 278 -15.39 -2.69 11.18
CA VAL A 278 -13.96 -2.77 10.83
C VAL A 278 -13.50 -4.22 10.98
N ILE A 279 -12.68 -4.71 10.06
CA ILE A 279 -11.99 -6.00 10.24
C ILE A 279 -11.02 -5.84 11.41
N PHE A 280 -11.28 -6.51 12.53
CA PHE A 280 -10.52 -6.31 13.76
C PHE A 280 -9.53 -7.46 14.03
N GLN A 281 -9.97 -8.70 13.79
CA GLN A 281 -9.26 -9.94 14.10
C GLN A 281 -9.59 -11.04 13.09
N CYS A 282 -8.71 -12.03 12.92
CA CYS A 282 -8.98 -13.21 12.08
C CYS A 282 -8.64 -14.52 12.81
N GLY A 283 -9.62 -15.40 12.95
CA GLY A 283 -9.48 -16.69 13.62
C GLY A 283 -8.85 -16.57 15.01
N ASN A 284 -7.76 -17.30 15.25
CA ASN A 284 -7.04 -17.29 16.52
C ASN A 284 -5.99 -16.16 16.62
N TYR A 285 -5.83 -15.34 15.57
CA TYR A 285 -4.90 -14.22 15.62
C TYR A 285 -5.55 -13.03 16.32
N PRO A 286 -4.85 -12.37 17.26
CA PRO A 286 -5.38 -11.23 18.00
C PRO A 286 -5.44 -9.94 17.15
N ASN A 287 -4.97 -10.00 15.90
CA ASN A 287 -5.01 -8.94 14.89
C ASN A 287 -5.23 -9.56 13.49
N VAL A 288 -4.88 -8.83 12.43
CA VAL A 288 -5.20 -9.23 11.04
C VAL A 288 -3.93 -9.65 10.30
N PRO A 289 -3.70 -10.96 10.10
CA PRO A 289 -2.57 -11.47 9.33
C PRO A 289 -2.84 -11.38 7.83
N LEU A 290 -1.90 -10.86 7.05
CA LEU A 290 -2.04 -10.68 5.61
C LEU A 290 -1.01 -11.53 4.85
N MET A 291 -1.38 -12.01 3.66
CA MET A 291 -0.49 -12.70 2.73
C MET A 291 -0.20 -11.81 1.53
N GLY A 292 1.08 -11.57 1.25
CA GLY A 292 1.54 -10.79 0.10
C GLY A 292 2.25 -11.64 -0.95
N THR A 293 2.99 -10.98 -1.84
CA THR A 293 3.86 -11.64 -2.82
C THR A 293 5.26 -11.92 -2.27
N LYS A 294 5.59 -11.34 -1.11
CA LYS A 294 6.94 -11.39 -0.51
C LYS A 294 6.99 -12.19 0.78
N GLY A 295 5.84 -12.51 1.35
CA GLY A 295 5.72 -13.16 2.65
C GLY A 295 4.39 -12.81 3.31
N CYS A 296 4.30 -13.08 4.61
CA CYS A 296 3.13 -12.73 5.41
C CYS A 296 3.49 -11.72 6.50
N ILE A 297 2.56 -10.83 6.83
CA ILE A 297 2.74 -9.85 7.90
C ILE A 297 1.37 -9.42 8.45
N ASN A 298 1.29 -9.14 9.74
CA ASN A 298 0.07 -8.57 10.32
C ASN A 298 0.02 -7.05 10.20
N TYR A 299 -1.20 -6.51 10.23
CA TYR A 299 -1.44 -5.13 10.64
C TYR A 299 -2.37 -5.07 11.85
N ASN A 300 -2.42 -3.92 12.50
CA ASN A 300 -3.11 -3.72 13.78
C ASN A 300 -4.26 -2.71 13.62
N PRO A 301 -5.49 -3.14 13.25
CA PRO A 301 -6.63 -2.25 13.06
C PRO A 301 -6.94 -1.35 14.26
N VAL A 302 -6.66 -1.83 15.48
CA VAL A 302 -6.86 -1.08 16.73
C VAL A 302 -6.15 0.28 16.74
N LEU A 303 -5.06 0.44 15.99
CA LEU A 303 -4.30 1.68 15.89
C LEU A 303 -4.76 2.59 14.74
N ALA A 304 -5.61 2.10 13.84
CA ALA A 304 -6.10 2.83 12.67
C ALA A 304 -7.56 3.31 12.82
N LEU A 305 -8.23 2.97 13.93
CA LEU A 305 -9.66 3.23 14.15
C LEU A 305 -10.07 4.67 13.87
N ARG A 306 -9.21 5.64 14.19
CA ARG A 306 -9.49 7.07 13.97
C ARG A 306 -9.65 7.43 12.49
N GLN A 307 -8.89 6.79 11.59
CA GLN A 307 -9.04 6.93 10.13
C GLN A 307 -10.37 6.34 9.62
N LEU A 308 -10.99 5.48 10.42
CA LEU A 308 -12.26 4.83 10.12
C LEU A 308 -13.44 5.50 10.86
N GLY A 309 -13.20 6.69 11.44
CA GLY A 309 -14.23 7.47 12.15
C GLY A 309 -14.53 6.97 13.57
N ILE A 310 -13.71 6.09 14.14
CA ILE A 310 -13.88 5.54 15.48
C ILE A 310 -12.79 6.13 16.41
N PRO A 311 -13.15 6.82 17.51
CA PRO A 311 -12.16 7.44 18.38
C PRO A 311 -11.33 6.38 19.14
N ILE A 312 -10.03 6.66 19.32
CA ILE A 312 -9.15 5.84 20.16
C ILE A 312 -9.00 6.54 21.51
N VAL A 313 -9.56 5.92 22.56
CA VAL A 313 -9.59 6.48 23.92
C VAL A 313 -8.80 5.67 24.93
N LYS A 314 -8.49 4.41 24.61
CA LYS A 314 -7.71 3.51 25.47
C LYS A 314 -6.43 3.10 24.77
N GLU A 315 -5.40 2.87 25.58
CA GLU A 315 -4.21 2.16 25.11
C GLU A 315 -4.58 0.77 24.57
N PRO A 316 -3.94 0.31 23.49
CA PRO A 316 -4.19 -1.01 22.93
C PRO A 316 -3.70 -2.10 23.89
N GLU A 317 -4.50 -3.15 24.05
CA GLU A 317 -4.08 -4.36 24.76
C GLU A 317 -2.83 -4.95 24.07
N PRO A 318 -1.75 -5.28 24.81
CA PRO A 318 -0.51 -5.78 24.21
C PRO A 318 -0.69 -7.01 23.31
N SER A 319 -1.66 -7.87 23.61
CA SER A 319 -1.99 -9.04 22.79
C SER A 319 -2.49 -8.66 21.39
N LEU A 320 -3.21 -7.55 21.23
CA LEU A 320 -3.66 -7.06 19.91
C LEU A 320 -2.50 -6.60 19.02
N LEU A 321 -1.32 -6.40 19.61
CA LEU A 321 -0.12 -5.93 18.93
C LEU A 321 0.90 -7.05 18.71
N THR A 322 0.53 -8.32 18.95
CA THR A 322 1.45 -9.46 18.75
C THR A 322 1.95 -9.48 17.30
N PRO A 323 3.27 -9.37 17.07
CA PRO A 323 3.83 -9.30 15.74
C PRO A 323 3.77 -10.67 15.04
N LEU A 324 3.49 -10.63 13.75
CA LEU A 324 3.62 -11.76 12.84
C LEU A 324 4.43 -11.29 11.63
N VAL A 325 5.50 -12.00 11.30
CA VAL A 325 6.19 -11.89 10.02
C VAL A 325 6.63 -13.28 9.59
N VAL A 326 6.32 -13.64 8.35
CA VAL A 326 6.84 -14.84 7.70
C VAL A 326 7.59 -14.37 6.46
N TYR A 327 8.88 -14.66 6.43
CA TYR A 327 9.75 -14.34 5.30
C TYR A 327 9.62 -15.44 4.26
N ASP A 328 9.45 -15.03 3.00
CA ASP A 328 9.32 -15.91 1.84
C ASP A 328 8.08 -16.83 1.88
N LEU A 329 7.72 -17.39 0.73
CA LEU A 329 6.55 -18.24 0.53
C LEU A 329 7.01 -19.64 0.10
N ASP A 330 7.71 -20.33 0.98
CA ASP A 330 8.34 -21.62 0.73
C ASP A 330 7.67 -22.79 1.46
N ILE A 331 8.21 -23.99 1.22
CA ILE A 331 7.72 -25.24 1.79
C ILE A 331 7.96 -25.28 3.31
N GLU A 332 9.03 -24.65 3.80
CA GLU A 332 9.37 -24.62 5.22
C GLU A 332 8.28 -23.92 6.05
N ASN A 333 7.63 -22.91 5.47
CA ASN A 333 6.58 -22.16 6.14
C ASN A 333 5.16 -22.67 5.86
N ILE A 334 4.98 -23.82 5.18
CA ILE A 334 3.68 -24.24 4.64
C ILE A 334 2.58 -24.41 5.71
N GLU A 335 2.93 -24.86 6.92
CA GLU A 335 1.97 -25.00 8.03
C GLU A 335 1.50 -23.64 8.55
N THR A 336 2.43 -22.70 8.71
CA THR A 336 2.12 -21.32 9.08
C THR A 336 1.26 -20.65 8.01
N LEU A 337 1.58 -20.85 6.73
CA LEU A 337 0.78 -20.35 5.61
C LEU A 337 -0.64 -20.92 5.65
N ARG A 338 -0.82 -22.23 5.86
CA ARG A 338 -2.15 -22.85 6.01
C ARG A 338 -2.91 -22.28 7.21
N THR A 339 -2.23 -21.99 8.31
CA THR A 339 -2.86 -21.40 9.51
C THR A 339 -3.36 -19.98 9.23
N ILE A 340 -2.55 -19.16 8.56
CA ILE A 340 -2.95 -17.81 8.14
C ILE A 340 -4.11 -17.89 7.13
N GLN A 341 -4.09 -18.80 6.15
CA GLN A 341 -5.22 -18.97 5.22
C GLN A 341 -6.51 -19.33 5.96
N ASN A 342 -6.44 -20.27 6.90
CA ASN A 342 -7.61 -20.76 7.62
C ASN A 342 -8.21 -19.71 8.55
N CYS A 343 -7.41 -18.80 9.11
CA CYS A 343 -7.94 -17.78 10.02
C CYS A 343 -8.90 -16.81 9.31
N TRP A 344 -8.73 -16.58 8.01
CA TRP A 344 -9.61 -15.75 7.19
C TRP A 344 -11.00 -16.38 6.94
N LYS A 345 -11.20 -17.64 7.29
CA LYS A 345 -12.55 -18.24 7.31
C LYS A 345 -13.40 -17.71 8.46
N ASN A 346 -12.76 -17.17 9.51
CA ASN A 346 -13.38 -16.68 10.74
C ASN A 346 -12.97 -15.21 10.99
N VAL A 347 -13.41 -14.30 10.14
CA VAL A 347 -13.15 -12.86 10.32
C VAL A 347 -14.05 -12.28 11.40
N ILE A 348 -13.44 -11.62 12.39
CA ILE A 348 -14.13 -10.91 13.45
C ILE A 348 -14.13 -9.43 13.08
N ARG A 349 -15.33 -8.94 12.76
CA ARG A 349 -15.59 -7.52 12.53
C ARG A 349 -16.11 -6.87 13.81
N LYS A 350 -15.78 -5.59 14.00
CA LYS A 350 -16.27 -4.81 15.13
C LYS A 350 -16.82 -3.47 14.70
N GLY A 351 -17.93 -3.04 15.27
CA GLY A 351 -18.64 -1.81 14.90
C GLY A 351 -18.92 -0.89 16.08
N ASN A 352 -20.19 -0.76 16.44
CA ASN A 352 -20.65 0.17 17.49
C ASN A 352 -20.02 -0.08 18.86
N GLU A 353 -19.61 -1.31 19.17
CA GLU A 353 -18.89 -1.65 20.39
C GLU A 353 -17.51 -0.98 20.52
N LEU A 354 -16.92 -0.53 19.40
CA LEU A 354 -15.72 0.29 19.40
C LEU A 354 -16.03 1.79 19.56
N ARG A 355 -17.24 2.21 19.22
CA ARG A 355 -17.72 3.60 19.34
C ARG A 355 -18.15 3.84 20.79
N PHE A 356 -17.16 4.01 21.66
CA PHE A 356 -17.40 4.27 23.08
C PHE A 356 -18.13 5.61 23.31
N THR A 357 -19.20 5.60 24.11
CA THR A 357 -20.09 6.75 24.41
C THR A 357 -20.07 7.19 25.88
N GLY A 358 -18.94 7.09 26.58
CA GLY A 358 -18.85 7.43 28.02
C GLY A 358 -17.67 8.31 28.42
N ASN A 359 -17.82 9.06 29.52
CA ASN A 359 -16.77 9.85 30.19
C ASN A 359 -15.75 8.94 30.91
N ARG A 360 -14.90 8.23 30.16
CA ARG A 360 -13.74 7.54 30.73
C ARG A 360 -12.47 8.34 30.44
N ARG A 361 -11.53 8.26 31.39
CA ARG A 361 -10.18 8.84 31.27
C ARG A 361 -9.52 8.35 29.99
N ASN A 362 -9.06 9.28 29.15
CA ASN A 362 -8.28 8.95 27.96
C ASN A 362 -6.90 8.42 28.38
N THR A 363 -6.69 7.10 28.23
CA THR A 363 -5.38 6.46 28.51
C THR A 363 -4.53 6.32 27.27
N TYR A 364 -5.12 6.47 26.07
CA TYR A 364 -4.39 6.43 24.80
C TYR A 364 -3.35 7.54 24.68
N GLN A 365 -3.71 8.79 24.96
CA GLN A 365 -2.78 9.92 24.80
C GLN A 365 -1.53 9.83 25.71
N PRO A 366 -1.67 9.53 27.03
CA PRO A 366 -0.50 9.25 27.87
C PRO A 366 0.35 8.08 27.38
N TRP A 367 -0.29 6.99 26.93
CA TRP A 367 0.41 5.83 26.38
C TRP A 367 1.20 6.17 25.10
N LEU A 368 0.58 6.92 24.19
CA LEU A 368 1.20 7.35 22.93
C LEU A 368 2.41 8.25 23.21
N LYS A 369 2.27 9.19 24.14
CA LYS A 369 3.38 10.06 24.55
C LYS A 369 4.57 9.25 25.07
N LYS A 370 4.31 8.27 25.94
CA LYS A 370 5.35 7.33 26.40
C LYS A 370 5.97 6.55 25.23
N ARG A 371 5.15 6.05 24.31
CA ARG A 371 5.64 5.34 23.12
C ARG A 371 6.56 6.21 22.29
N VAL A 372 6.18 7.47 22.05
CA VAL A 372 6.97 8.47 21.31
C VAL A 372 8.34 8.70 21.98
N GLU A 373 8.35 8.83 23.31
CA GLU A 373 9.58 8.94 24.11
C GLU A 373 10.48 7.69 23.95
N ASP A 374 9.88 6.48 24.01
CA ASP A 374 10.60 5.21 23.88
C ASP A 374 11.28 5.04 22.52
N ILE A 375 10.56 5.36 21.43
CA ILE A 375 11.08 5.20 20.06
C ILE A 375 11.97 6.37 19.60
N LYS A 376 12.09 7.42 20.42
CA LYS A 376 13.02 8.55 20.23
C LYS A 376 12.88 9.23 18.87
N LEU A 377 11.65 9.30 18.33
CA LEU A 377 11.40 9.89 17.02
C LEU A 377 11.94 11.33 16.97
N PRO A 378 12.61 11.72 15.87
CA PRO A 378 13.38 12.96 15.82
C PRO A 378 12.46 14.15 15.50
N PHE A 379 11.68 14.61 16.48
CA PHE A 379 10.89 15.85 16.33
C PHE A 379 11.76 17.12 16.49
N GLN A 380 12.93 17.01 17.12
CA GLN A 380 13.76 18.18 17.51
C GLN A 380 14.91 18.50 16.55
N ASN A 381 15.51 17.53 15.85
CA ASN A 381 16.70 17.78 15.02
C ASN A 381 16.40 18.24 13.59
N LEU A 382 15.17 18.04 13.07
CA LEU A 382 14.74 18.64 11.80
C LEU A 382 14.54 20.16 11.93
N LEU A 383 14.16 20.64 13.12
CA LEU A 383 14.02 22.08 13.41
C LEU A 383 15.37 22.79 13.52
N LYS A 384 16.42 22.14 14.06
CA LYS A 384 17.77 22.75 14.15
C LYS A 384 18.41 22.99 12.78
N THR A 385 18.19 22.08 11.82
CA THR A 385 18.64 22.28 10.43
C THR A 385 17.93 23.45 9.75
N VAL A 386 16.67 23.72 10.13
CA VAL A 386 15.90 24.89 9.65
C VAL A 386 16.41 26.20 10.25
N GLU A 387 16.73 26.24 11.54
CA GLU A 387 17.32 27.41 12.18
C GLU A 387 18.70 27.74 11.59
N GLU A 388 19.52 26.73 11.28
CA GLU A 388 20.83 26.90 10.64
C GLU A 388 20.73 27.39 9.18
N ILE A 389 19.74 26.92 8.41
CA ILE A 389 19.49 27.40 7.03
C ILE A 389 18.90 28.82 7.02
N ALA A 390 17.97 29.12 7.93
CA ALA A 390 17.37 30.45 8.06
C ALA A 390 18.40 31.50 8.51
N SER A 391 19.34 31.13 9.40
CA SER A 391 20.42 32.01 9.87
C SER A 391 21.57 32.18 8.85
N GLN A 392 21.72 31.27 7.89
CA GLN A 392 22.61 31.46 6.74
C GLN A 392 21.97 32.35 5.66
N SER A 393 20.65 32.23 5.42
CA SER A 393 19.94 33.08 4.46
C SER A 393 19.82 34.55 4.90
N SER A 394 19.76 34.84 6.20
CA SER A 394 19.73 36.21 6.71
C SER A 394 21.10 36.90 6.66
N ARG A 395 22.21 36.15 6.75
CA ARG A 395 23.57 36.69 6.63
C ARG A 395 23.98 37.05 5.20
N VAL A 396 23.33 36.46 4.18
CA VAL A 396 23.60 36.77 2.77
C VAL A 396 22.85 38.02 2.29
N ASN A 397 21.82 38.46 3.02
CA ASN A 397 21.08 39.70 2.71
C ASN A 397 21.60 40.94 3.48
N GLU A 398 22.65 40.78 4.30
CA GLU A 398 23.31 41.87 5.04
C GLU A 398 24.76 42.14 4.57
N GLN A 399 25.15 41.59 3.41
CA GLN A 399 26.36 41.97 2.65
C GLN A 399 25.94 42.49 1.28
#